data_AF-A0A9D4QX71-F1
#
_entry.id   AF-A0A9D4QX71-F1
#
_cell.length_a   1.000
_cell.length_b   1.000
_cell.length_c   1.000
_cell.angle_alpha   90.00
_cell.angle_beta   90.00
_cell.angle_gamma   90.00
#
_symmetry.space_group_name_H-M   'P 1'
#
loop_
_entity.id
_entity.type
_entity.pdbx_description
1 polymer ?
#
loop_
_entity_poly.entity_id
_entity_poly.type
_entity_poly.pdbx_seq_one_letter_code
_entity_poly.pdbx_strand_id
1 'polypeptide(L)' 'MTNVLCQHIEFADDACLYNSDTDINKAIQYTNTDLEKINQWCKNWNMSIAPDKITVLLVGKELQATDKLNLNSN' A
#
# COMPACT_ATOMS: atom_id res chain seq x y z
N MET A 1 19.72 -2.72 -2.88
CA MET A 1 18.29 -3.01 -2.66
C MET A 1 17.97 -2.54 -1.25
N THR A 2 17.37 -1.36 -1.12
CA THR A 2 16.90 -0.85 0.17
C THR A 2 15.64 -1.61 0.55
N ASN A 3 15.68 -2.36 1.65
CA ASN A 3 14.49 -2.93 2.27
C ASN A 3 13.60 -1.76 2.71
N VAL A 4 12.56 -1.46 1.96
CA VAL A 4 11.49 -0.57 2.41
C VAL A 4 10.72 -1.35 3.47
N LEU A 5 10.95 -1.02 4.73
CA LEU A 5 10.14 -1.54 5.84
C LEU A 5 8.72 -0.96 5.70
N CYS A 6 7.73 -1.84 5.64
CA CYS A 6 6.32 -1.48 5.70
C CYS A 6 6.05 -0.73 7.02
N GLN A 7 5.53 0.49 6.94
CA GLN A 7 5.07 1.19 8.14
C GLN A 7 3.70 0.65 8.52
N HIS A 8 3.45 0.46 9.81
CA HIS A 8 2.18 -0.09 10.30
C HIS A 8 1.81 0.45 11.67
N ILE A 9 0.52 0.39 11.99
CA ILE A 9 -0.04 0.67 13.31
C ILE A 9 -0.95 -0.50 13.67
N GLU A 10 -0.91 -0.93 14.93
CA GLU A 10 -1.67 -2.05 15.44
C GLU A 10 -2.48 -1.64 16.67
N PHE A 11 -3.68 -2.18 16.79
CA PHE A 11 -4.49 -2.07 17.98
C PHE A 11 -5.35 -3.33 18.13
N ALA A 12 -5.05 -4.15 19.15
CA ALA A 12 -5.69 -5.45 19.35
C ALA A 12 -5.62 -6.34 18.08
N ASP A 13 -6.76 -6.72 17.50
CA ASP A 13 -6.86 -7.52 16.27
C ASP A 13 -6.85 -6.69 14.97
N ASP A 14 -6.88 -5.36 15.08
CA ASP A 14 -6.83 -4.46 13.94
C ASP A 14 -5.40 -4.01 13.62
N ALA A 15 -5.08 -3.99 12.33
CA ALA A 15 -3.81 -3.49 11.81
C ALA A 15 -4.04 -2.60 10.58
N CYS A 16 -3.24 -1.52 10.47
CA CYS A 16 -3.20 -0.66 9.31
C CYS A 16 -1.79 -0.65 8.72
N LEU A 17 -1.69 -0.85 7.41
CA LEU A 17 -0.43 -0.92 6.66
C LEU A 17 -0.30 0.32 5.78
N TYR A 18 0.90 0.89 5.74
CA TYR A 18 1.22 2.07 4.97
C TYR A 18 2.41 1.79 4.06
N ASN A 19 2.14 1.82 2.76
CA ASN A 19 3.16 1.78 1.72
C ASN A 19 3.01 3.02 0.83
N SER A 20 4.14 3.64 0.50
CA SER A 20 4.19 4.83 -0.35
C SER A 20 5.30 4.66 -1.38
N ASP A 21 4.98 4.98 -2.63
CA ASP A 21 5.97 5.08 -3.70
C ASP A 21 5.52 6.19 -4.65
N THR A 22 6.47 6.73 -5.41
CA THR A 22 6.18 7.61 -6.55
C THR A 22 5.42 6.92 -7.67
N ASP A 23 5.54 5.59 -7.77
CA ASP A 23 4.81 4.74 -8.69
C ASP A 23 3.71 3.97 -7.95
N ILE A 24 2.45 4.28 -8.27
CA ILE A 24 1.28 3.65 -7.64
C ILE A 24 1.28 2.12 -7.78
N ASN A 25 1.78 1.59 -8.90
CA ASN A 25 1.81 0.14 -9.12
C ASN A 25 2.78 -0.55 -8.17
N LYS A 26 3.92 0.10 -7.88
CA LYS A 26 4.87 -0.40 -6.88
C LYS A 26 4.28 -0.35 -5.48
N ALA A 27 3.61 0.74 -5.11
CA ALA A 27 2.95 0.87 -3.82
C ALA A 27 1.89 -0.23 -3.61
N ILE A 28 1.09 -0.53 -4.64
CA ILE A 28 0.12 -1.64 -4.63
C ILE A 28 0.84 -2.98 -4.51
N GLN A 29 1.90 -3.21 -5.29
CA GLN A 29 2.68 -4.45 -5.24
C GLN A 29 3.29 -4.70 -3.85
N TYR A 30 3.86 -3.67 -3.22
CA TYR A 30 4.39 -3.77 -1.86
C TYR A 30 3.29 -4.10 -0.85
N THR A 31 2.14 -3.43 -0.94
CA THR A 31 0.98 -3.71 -0.07
C THR A 31 0.50 -5.16 -0.19
N ASN A 32 0.37 -5.67 -1.42
CA ASN A 32 0.00 -7.07 -1.63
C ASN A 32 1.04 -8.05 -1.07
N THR A 33 2.33 -7.73 -1.26
CA THR A 33 3.43 -8.55 -0.74
C THR A 33 3.41 -8.59 0.79
N ASP A 34 3.11 -7.48 1.46
CA ASP A 34 3.05 -7.42 2.92
C ASP A 34 1.80 -8.13 3.46
N LEU A 35 0.65 -7.98 2.81
CA LEU A 35 -0.56 -8.74 3.14
C LEU A 35 -0.33 -10.25 3.05
N GLU A 36 0.41 -10.72 2.03
CA GLU A 36 0.74 -12.14 1.91
C GLU A 36 1.63 -12.61 3.06
N LYS A 37 2.65 -11.83 3.45
CA LYS A 37 3.50 -12.14 4.62
C LYS A 37 2.68 -12.21 5.91
N ILE A 38 1.78 -11.25 6.13
CA ILE A 38 0.91 -11.22 7.32
C ILE A 38 0.00 -12.45 7.32
N ASN A 39 -0.59 -12.81 6.18
CA ASN A 39 -1.42 -14.01 6.08
C ASN A 39 -0.65 -15.28 6.46
N GLN A 40 0.59 -15.43 5.99
CA GLN A 40 1.44 -16.55 6.38
C GLN A 40 1.81 -16.52 7.87
N TRP A 41 2.10 -15.33 8.41
CA TRP A 41 2.36 -15.17 9.84
C TRP A 41 1.14 -15.56 10.68
N CYS A 42 -0.06 -15.07 10.35
CA CYS A 42 -1.30 -15.41 11.04
C CYS A 42 -1.55 -16.93 11.08
N LYS A 43 -1.30 -17.64 9.96
CA LYS A 43 -1.44 -19.10 9.91
C LYS A 43 -0.56 -19.82 10.92
N ASN A 44 0.67 -19.35 11.16
CA ASN A 44 1.57 -19.93 12.16
C ASN A 44 1.02 -19.80 13.59
N TRP A 45 0.15 -18.83 13.82
CA TRP A 45 -0.51 -18.58 15.11
C TRP A 45 -1.96 -19.10 15.15
N ASN A 46 -2.37 -19.88 14.15
CA ASN A 46 -3.74 -20.36 14.01
C ASN A 46 -4.79 -19.23 13.99
N MET A 47 -4.40 -18.06 13.46
CA MET A 47 -5.25 -16.89 13.23
C MET A 47 -5.59 -16.78 11.74
N SER A 48 -6.68 -16.08 11.43
CA SER A 48 -7.09 -15.77 10.06
C SER A 48 -7.31 -14.28 9.87
N ILE A 49 -6.98 -13.78 8.67
CA ILE A 49 -7.38 -12.43 8.25
C ILE A 49 -8.85 -12.48 7.84
N ALA A 50 -9.63 -11.47 8.23
CA ALA A 50 -11.02 -11.30 7.79
C ALA A 50 -11.05 -10.51 6.46
N PRO A 51 -11.17 -11.14 5.28
CA PRO A 51 -10.98 -10.47 3.99
C PRO A 51 -12.06 -9.42 3.74
N ASP A 52 -13.28 -9.70 4.17
CA ASP A 52 -14.45 -8.83 4.00
C ASP A 52 -14.37 -7.53 4.81
N LYS A 53 -13.44 -7.44 5.76
CA LYS A 53 -13.20 -6.24 6.57
C LYS A 53 -12.05 -5.38 6.06
N ILE A 54 -11.30 -5.85 5.04
CA ILE A 54 -10.16 -5.11 4.51
C ILE A 54 -10.66 -3.88 3.76
N THR A 55 -10.23 -2.70 4.21
CA THR A 55 -10.49 -1.43 3.53
C THR A 55 -9.19 -0.87 2.98
N VAL A 56 -9.20 -0.39 1.73
CA VAL A 56 -8.03 0.18 1.05
C VAL A 56 -8.30 1.63 0.69
N LEU A 57 -7.37 2.52 1.05
CA LEU A 57 -7.37 3.92 0.65
C LEU A 57 -6.10 4.22 -0.15
N LEU A 58 -6.28 4.64 -1.40
CA LEU A 58 -5.19 5.12 -2.25
C LEU A 58 -5.16 6.64 -2.21
N VAL A 59 -4.07 7.21 -1.68
CA VAL A 59 -3.87 8.67 -1.63
C VAL A 59 -2.79 9.05 -2.64
N GLY A 60 -3.20 9.75 -3.69
CA GLY A 60 -2.29 10.36 -4.66
C GLY A 60 -2.51 11.87 -4.71
N LYS A 61 -1.52 12.62 -5.18
CA LYS A 61 -1.78 14.00 -5.62
C LYS A 61 -2.69 13.95 -6.84
N GLU A 62 -3.82 14.63 -6.76
CA GLU A 62 -4.50 15.09 -7.96
C GLU A 62 -3.50 15.96 -8.74
N LEU A 63 -3.15 15.56 -9.97
CA LEU A 63 -2.39 16.42 -10.88
C LEU A 63 -3.25 17.66 -11.09
N GLN A 64 -2.88 18.79 -10.48
CA GLN A 64 -3.55 20.05 -10.76
C GLN A 64 -3.43 20.32 -12.26
N ALA A 65 -4.58 20.53 -12.92
CA ALA A 65 -4.73 20.76 -14.36
C ALA A 65 -4.02 22.03 -14.89
N THR A 66 -3.07 22.60 -14.15
CA THR A 66 -2.32 23.81 -14.48
C THR A 66 -0.89 23.55 -14.95
N ASP A 67 -0.34 22.34 -14.77
CA ASP A 67 0.87 21.93 -15.50
C ASP A 67 0.44 21.49 -16.91
N LYS A 68 -0.01 22.48 -17.70
CA LYS A 68 -0.28 22.32 -19.13
C LYS A 68 0.96 21.69 -19.76
N LEU A 69 0.82 20.47 -20.26
CA LEU A 69 1.72 19.91 -21.25
C LEU A 69 1.84 20.94 -22.38
N ASN A 70 3.01 21.61 -22.46
CA ASN A 70 3.40 22.37 -23.63
C ASN A 70 3.63 21.38 -24.76
N LEU A 71 2.54 21.01 -25.44
CA LEU A 71 2.58 20.46 -26.79
C LEU A 71 2.91 21.62 -27.73
N ASN A 72 4.16 22.04 -27.75
CA ASN A 72 4.82 22.75 -28.86
C ASN A 72 6.25 23.10 -28.45
N SER A 73 7.22 22.43 -29.05
CA SER A 73 8.51 23.02 -29.44
C SER A 73 9.20 22.07 -30.43
N ASN A 74 9.19 22.53 -31.69
CA ASN A 74 9.92 22.13 -32.90
C ASN A 74 11.02 21.06 -32.80
#